data_AF-A0A127Q5G3-F1
#
_entry.id   AF-A0A127Q5G3-F1
#
_cell.length_a   1.000
_cell.length_b   1.000
_cell.length_c   1.000
_cell.angle_alpha   90.00
_cell.angle_beta   90.00
_cell.angle_gamma   90.00
#
_symmetry.space_group_name_H-M   'P 1'
#
loop_
_entity.id
_entity.type
_entity.pdbx_description
1 polymer ?
#
loop_
_entity_poly.entity_id
_entity_poly.type
_entity_poly.pdbx_seq_one_letter_code
_entity_poly.pdbx_strand_id
1 'polypeptide(L)'
;MRLVYTKEPLATDKETLFWLNVLEVPPKVGNESDSQLRFAFRIRTKLFFRPENLAIKPENAPSKLEWSLVKVGVGYALQVNNPTPYYISFQSVALALADKKFKSDDYTMVEPNGVQQYSLKNTPSALGNGAQVEFSIVDDYGAFVPLTASLKP
;
A
#
# COMPACT_ATOMS: atom_id res chain seq x y z
N MET A 1 18.96 -16.29 -6.03
CA MET A 1 18.78 -15.85 -4.63
C MET A 1 17.93 -16.89 -3.90
N ARG A 2 18.25 -17.21 -2.63
CA ARG A 2 17.44 -18.11 -1.78
C ARG A 2 17.14 -17.38 -0.47
N LEU A 3 15.88 -17.40 -0.05
CA LEU A 3 15.46 -16.89 1.26
C LEU A 3 15.30 -18.08 2.21
N VAL A 4 15.77 -17.94 3.45
CA VAL A 4 15.71 -18.98 4.48
C VAL A 4 15.14 -18.38 5.75
N TYR A 5 14.10 -19.01 6.30
CA TYR A 5 13.52 -18.62 7.58
C TYR A 5 14.32 -19.23 8.73
N THR A 6 14.87 -18.37 9.60
CA THR A 6 15.74 -18.73 10.74
C THR A 6 15.00 -19.27 11.96
N LYS A 7 13.66 -19.40 11.89
CA LYS A 7 12.79 -19.90 12.98
C LYS A 7 12.73 -18.99 14.21
N GLU A 8 13.14 -17.73 14.08
CA GLU A 8 12.84 -16.73 15.10
C GLU A 8 11.32 -16.57 15.28
N PRO A 9 10.84 -16.35 16.51
CA PRO A 9 9.40 -16.24 16.76
C PRO A 9 8.81 -15.04 16.02
N LEU A 10 7.75 -15.29 15.25
CA LEU A 10 6.98 -14.27 14.52
C LEU A 10 5.51 -14.33 14.93
N ALA A 11 4.75 -13.29 14.60
CA ALA A 11 3.30 -13.28 14.80
C ALA A 11 2.66 -14.45 14.03
N THR A 12 1.77 -15.18 14.71
CA THR A 12 1.07 -16.35 14.15
C THR A 12 -0.34 -16.03 13.66
N ASP A 13 -0.82 -14.83 13.97
CA ASP A 13 -2.18 -14.35 13.75
C ASP A 13 -2.27 -13.25 12.68
N LYS A 14 -1.13 -12.76 12.17
CA LYS A 14 -1.05 -11.74 11.12
C LYS A 14 0.24 -11.84 10.32
N GLU A 15 0.24 -11.20 9.15
CA GLU A 15 1.46 -11.03 8.37
C GLU A 15 2.52 -10.20 9.11
N THR A 16 3.78 -10.52 8.83
CA THR A 16 4.94 -9.71 9.26
C THR A 16 5.63 -9.12 8.04
N LEU A 17 5.87 -7.80 8.04
CA LEU A 17 6.57 -7.10 6.96
C LEU A 17 8.09 -7.13 7.14
N PHE A 18 8.78 -7.58 6.10
CA PHE A 18 10.22 -7.43 5.92
C PHE A 18 10.51 -6.62 4.65
N TRP A 19 11.75 -6.14 4.53
CA TRP A 19 12.25 -5.50 3.31
C TRP A 19 13.46 -6.25 2.79
N LEU A 20 13.34 -6.82 1.59
CA LEU A 20 14.46 -7.35 0.86
C LEU A 20 15.21 -6.20 0.19
N ASN A 21 16.53 -6.13 0.43
CA ASN A 21 17.41 -5.16 -0.21
C ASN A 21 18.41 -5.92 -1.06
N VAL A 22 18.43 -5.64 -2.37
CA VAL A 22 19.41 -6.19 -3.32
C VAL A 22 20.22 -5.01 -3.85
N LEU A 23 21.53 -5.04 -3.62
CA LEU A 23 22.47 -4.02 -4.07
C LEU A 23 23.34 -4.60 -5.18
N GLU A 24 23.34 -3.96 -6.34
CA GLU A 24 24.28 -4.24 -7.42
C GLU A 24 25.54 -3.40 -7.23
N VAL A 25 26.70 -4.06 -7.29
CA VAL A 25 28.01 -3.39 -7.26
C VAL A 25 28.60 -3.46 -8.66
N PRO A 26 28.69 -2.34 -9.39
CA PRO A 26 29.22 -2.35 -10.75
C PRO A 26 30.72 -2.71 -10.75
N PRO A 27 31.20 -3.51 -11.71
CA PRO A 27 32.61 -3.88 -11.81
C PRO A 27 33.45 -2.65 -12.18
N LYS A 28 34.72 -2.64 -11.74
CA LYS A 28 35.70 -1.65 -12.21
C LYS A 28 36.19 -2.07 -13.60
N VAL A 29 35.96 -1.25 -14.62
CA VAL A 29 36.54 -1.42 -15.95
C VAL A 29 37.86 -0.66 -16.04
N GLY A 30 38.93 -1.32 -16.50
CA GLY A 30 40.23 -0.71 -16.75
C GLY A 30 40.21 0.14 -18.03
N ASN A 31 40.97 1.24 -18.02
CA ASN A 31 40.92 2.41 -18.90
C ASN A 31 39.81 3.40 -18.51
N GLU A 32 40.09 4.13 -17.43
CA GLU A 32 39.29 5.27 -17.00
C GLU A 32 39.62 6.47 -17.90
N SER A 33 38.71 6.80 -18.81
CA SER A 33 38.59 8.17 -19.31
C SER A 33 38.04 9.04 -18.16
N ASP A 34 38.57 10.24 -17.95
CA ASP A 34 38.26 11.12 -16.79
C ASP A 34 36.79 11.55 -16.65
N SER A 35 35.90 11.21 -17.59
CA SER A 35 34.45 11.50 -17.50
C SER A 35 33.61 10.24 -17.71
N GLN A 36 33.26 9.56 -16.63
CA GLN A 36 32.31 8.43 -16.66
C GLN A 36 31.21 8.59 -15.60
N LEU A 37 29.96 8.41 -16.03
CA LEU A 37 28.80 8.24 -15.16
C LEU A 37 28.60 6.76 -14.88
N ARG A 38 28.62 6.38 -13.60
CA ARG A 38 28.37 5.00 -13.15
C ARG A 38 27.03 4.91 -12.45
N PHE A 39 26.21 3.94 -12.83
CA PHE A 39 24.96 3.62 -12.16
C PHE A 39 25.19 2.46 -11.20
N ALA A 40 24.63 2.57 -9.99
CA ALA A 40 24.51 1.47 -9.04
C ALA A 40 23.03 1.36 -8.66
N PHE A 41 22.48 0.16 -8.72
CA PHE A 41 21.06 -0.08 -8.47
C PHE A 41 20.86 -0.71 -7.10
N ARG A 42 19.94 -0.14 -6.33
CA ARG A 42 19.40 -0.75 -5.10
C ARG A 42 17.94 -1.05 -5.31
N ILE A 43 17.59 -2.33 -5.31
CA ILE A 43 16.20 -2.79 -5.33
C ILE A 43 15.76 -3.02 -3.89
N ARG A 44 14.66 -2.38 -3.48
CA ARG A 44 14.02 -2.58 -2.18
C ARG A 44 12.59 -3.05 -2.39
N THR A 45 12.31 -4.30 -2.01
CA THR A 45 11.01 -4.95 -2.22
C THR A 45 10.42 -5.41 -0.90
N LYS A 46 9.10 -5.28 -0.73
CA LYS A 46 8.38 -5.80 0.44
C LYS A 46 8.41 -7.33 0.41
N LEU A 47 8.58 -7.94 1.58
CA LEU A 47 8.47 -9.38 1.78
C LEU A 47 7.51 -9.61 2.95
N PHE A 48 6.37 -10.25 2.67
CA PHE A 48 5.39 -10.57 3.70
C PHE A 48 5.58 -12.02 4.16
N PHE A 49 5.83 -12.20 5.46
CA PHE A 49 5.77 -13.51 6.08
C PHE A 49 4.33 -13.77 6.51
N ARG A 50 3.69 -14.80 5.95
CA ARG A 50 2.27 -15.11 6.15
C ARG A 50 2.10 -16.42 6.92
N PRO A 51 1.44 -16.42 8.10
CA PRO A 51 1.04 -17.63 8.79
C PRO A 51 0.06 -18.48 7.97
N GLU A 52 0.12 -19.81 8.10
CA GLU A 52 -0.72 -20.72 7.31
C GLU A 52 -2.21 -20.69 7.70
N ASN A 53 -2.52 -20.38 8.97
CA ASN A 53 -3.85 -20.58 9.55
C ASN A 53 -4.65 -19.27 9.76
N LEU A 54 -4.58 -18.35 8.80
CA LEU A 54 -5.38 -17.12 8.84
C LEU A 54 -6.84 -17.40 8.43
N ALA A 55 -7.79 -16.82 9.15
CA ALA A 55 -9.22 -17.13 9.00
C ALA A 55 -9.85 -16.63 7.69
N ILE A 56 -9.23 -15.64 7.04
CA ILE A 56 -9.72 -15.01 5.80
C ILE A 56 -8.71 -15.32 4.72
N LYS A 57 -9.13 -15.59 3.48
CA LYS A 57 -8.18 -15.73 2.36
C LYS A 57 -7.64 -14.36 1.92
N PRO A 58 -6.38 -14.25 1.48
CA PRO A 58 -5.77 -12.97 1.10
C PRO A 58 -6.57 -12.21 0.04
N GLU A 59 -7.12 -12.89 -0.96
CA GLU A 59 -7.94 -12.28 -2.02
C GLU A 59 -9.22 -11.60 -1.51
N ASN A 60 -9.71 -12.00 -0.34
CA ASN A 60 -10.93 -11.45 0.26
C ASN A 60 -10.65 -10.26 1.18
N ALA A 61 -9.40 -10.08 1.63
CA ALA A 61 -9.03 -9.03 2.58
C ALA A 61 -9.34 -7.59 2.10
N PRO A 62 -9.10 -7.21 0.83
CA PRO A 62 -9.37 -5.85 0.36
C PRO A 62 -10.85 -5.46 0.46
N SER A 63 -11.77 -6.41 0.28
CA SER A 63 -13.22 -6.19 0.39
C SER A 63 -13.70 -5.93 1.83
N LYS A 64 -12.85 -6.23 2.82
CA LYS A 64 -13.14 -6.01 4.25
C LYS A 64 -12.63 -4.66 4.76
N LEU A 65 -11.92 -3.91 3.92
CA LEU A 65 -11.47 -2.57 4.28
C LEU A 65 -12.65 -1.66 4.56
N GLU A 66 -12.52 -0.88 5.63
CA GLU A 66 -13.53 0.06 6.05
C GLU A 66 -13.02 1.46 5.81
N TRP A 67 -13.77 2.23 5.02
CA TRP A 67 -13.38 3.58 4.64
C TRP A 67 -14.27 4.59 5.32
N SER A 68 -13.67 5.62 5.90
CA SER A 68 -14.37 6.81 6.38
C SER A 68 -13.66 8.05 5.89
N LEU A 69 -14.37 9.18 5.91
CA LEU A 69 -13.79 10.46 5.57
C LEU A 69 -13.59 11.27 6.84
N VAL A 70 -12.38 11.75 7.06
CA VAL A 70 -12.01 12.52 8.24
C VAL A 70 -11.58 13.92 7.82
N LYS A 71 -11.92 14.93 8.64
CA LYS A 71 -11.53 16.32 8.38
C LYS A 71 -10.09 16.53 8.83
N VAL A 72 -9.25 17.09 7.96
CA VAL A 72 -7.84 17.38 8.26
C VAL A 72 -7.55 18.82 7.84
N GLY A 73 -7.42 19.71 8.82
CA GLY A 73 -7.29 21.15 8.57
C GLY A 73 -8.49 21.72 7.82
N VAL A 74 -8.23 22.31 6.65
CA VAL A 74 -9.26 22.87 5.76
C VAL A 74 -9.79 21.87 4.73
N GLY A 75 -9.23 20.67 4.66
CA GLY A 75 -9.60 19.63 3.70
C GLY A 75 -10.07 18.34 4.38
N TYR A 76 -10.07 17.27 3.61
CA TYR A 76 -10.44 15.92 4.06
C TYR A 76 -9.32 14.93 3.78
N ALA A 77 -9.30 13.84 4.54
CA ALA A 77 -8.51 12.64 4.26
C ALA A 77 -9.43 11.43 4.24
N LEU A 78 -9.09 10.45 3.40
CA LEU A 78 -9.68 9.12 3.47
C LEU A 78 -8.96 8.32 4.53
N GLN A 79 -9.69 7.91 5.57
CA GLN A 79 -9.20 6.97 6.56
C GLN A 79 -9.61 5.56 6.17
N VAL A 80 -8.64 4.66 6.06
CA VAL A 80 -8.87 3.23 5.90
C VAL A 80 -8.56 2.52 7.21
N ASN A 81 -9.52 1.74 7.68
CA ASN A 81 -9.33 0.76 8.75
C ASN A 81 -9.24 -0.63 8.11
N ASN A 82 -8.19 -1.37 8.45
CA ASN A 82 -7.96 -2.72 7.98
C ASN A 82 -8.17 -3.72 9.12
N PRO A 83 -9.36 -4.32 9.26
CA PRO A 83 -9.63 -5.33 10.29
C PRO A 83 -9.05 -6.71 9.97
N THR A 84 -8.24 -6.84 8.90
CA THR A 84 -7.75 -8.12 8.41
C THR A 84 -6.33 -8.41 8.88
N PRO A 85 -5.89 -9.69 8.88
CA PRO A 85 -4.53 -10.07 9.25
C PRO A 85 -3.48 -9.82 8.13
N TYR A 86 -3.84 -9.09 7.07
CA TYR A 86 -3.02 -8.87 5.87
C TYR A 86 -2.57 -7.42 5.72
N TYR A 87 -1.38 -7.21 5.17
CA TYR A 87 -0.99 -5.90 4.67
C TYR A 87 -1.67 -5.63 3.32
N ILE A 88 -2.33 -4.48 3.16
CA ILE A 88 -2.92 -4.09 1.87
C ILE A 88 -2.13 -2.93 1.28
N SER A 89 -1.40 -3.20 0.20
CA SER A 89 -0.62 -2.19 -0.53
C SER A 89 -1.48 -1.51 -1.59
N PHE A 90 -1.53 -0.18 -1.58
CA PHE A 90 -2.31 0.59 -2.54
C PHE A 90 -1.44 1.08 -3.70
N GLN A 91 -2.01 1.05 -4.90
CA GLN A 91 -1.48 1.71 -6.10
C GLN A 91 -2.18 3.05 -6.36
N SER A 92 -3.41 3.21 -5.89
CA SER A 92 -4.13 4.48 -5.93
C SER A 92 -5.26 4.50 -4.92
N VAL A 93 -5.59 5.70 -4.44
CA VAL A 93 -6.71 5.97 -3.54
C VAL A 93 -7.36 7.29 -3.97
N ALA A 94 -8.68 7.28 -4.15
CA ALA A 94 -9.43 8.45 -4.57
C ALA A 94 -10.83 8.48 -3.96
N LEU A 95 -11.31 9.68 -3.68
CA LEU A 95 -12.73 9.93 -3.40
C LEU A 95 -13.43 10.30 -4.71
N ALA A 96 -14.44 9.53 -5.09
CA ALA A 96 -15.33 9.82 -6.21
C ALA A 96 -16.60 10.51 -5.71
N LEU A 97 -16.93 11.65 -6.30
CA LEU A 97 -18.12 12.46 -6.02
C LEU A 97 -18.73 12.89 -7.37
N ALA A 98 -19.86 12.27 -7.74
CA ALA A 98 -20.47 12.46 -9.06
C ALA A 98 -19.42 12.31 -10.18
N ASP A 99 -19.20 13.34 -11.00
CA ASP A 99 -18.25 13.32 -12.12
C ASP A 99 -16.81 13.71 -11.75
N LYS A 100 -16.52 13.91 -10.45
CA LYS A 100 -15.20 14.36 -9.98
C LYS A 100 -14.51 13.29 -9.13
N LYS A 101 -13.19 13.19 -9.30
CA LYS A 101 -12.31 12.33 -8.51
C LYS A 101 -11.24 13.15 -7.81
N PHE A 102 -11.13 12.99 -6.51
CA PHE A 102 -10.12 13.63 -5.67
C PHE A 102 -9.12 12.55 -5.27
N LYS A 103 -7.97 12.54 -5.93
CA LYS A 103 -6.91 11.55 -5.67
C LYS A 103 -6.04 11.98 -4.50
N SER A 104 -5.55 11.03 -3.73
CA SER A 104 -4.41 11.27 -2.84
C SER A 104 -3.11 11.15 -3.63
N ASP A 105 -2.17 12.04 -3.33
CA ASP A 105 -0.79 11.98 -3.89
C ASP A 105 0.12 11.06 -3.09
N ASP A 106 -0.31 10.67 -1.88
CA ASP A 106 0.39 9.73 -1.03
C ASP A 106 -0.49 8.49 -0.88
N TYR A 107 0.01 7.37 -1.37
CA TYR A 107 -0.62 6.06 -1.19
C TYR A 107 0.47 5.07 -0.85
N THR A 108 0.24 4.35 0.24
CA THR A 108 1.23 3.45 0.82
C THR A 108 0.60 2.10 1.04
N MET A 109 0.45 1.72 2.30
CA MET A 109 -0.05 0.43 2.70
C MET A 109 -0.75 0.63 4.04
N VAL A 110 -1.80 -0.13 4.27
CA VAL A 110 -2.39 -0.26 5.60
C VAL A 110 -1.95 -1.60 6.20
N GLU A 111 -1.52 -1.56 7.45
CA GLU A 111 -1.04 -2.74 8.17
C GLU A 111 -2.20 -3.61 8.71
N PRO A 112 -1.94 -4.88 9.05
CA PRO A 112 -2.94 -5.74 9.68
C PRO A 112 -3.49 -5.13 10.97
N ASN A 113 -4.81 -5.10 11.12
CA ASN A 113 -5.50 -4.48 12.27
C ASN A 113 -5.14 -3.00 12.50
N GLY A 114 -4.70 -2.31 11.44
CA GLY A 114 -4.22 -0.95 11.49
C GLY A 114 -5.15 0.05 10.83
N VAL A 115 -4.79 1.32 10.98
CA VAL A 115 -5.49 2.46 10.38
C VAL A 115 -4.48 3.30 9.61
N GLN A 116 -4.87 3.79 8.43
CA GLN A 116 -4.05 4.72 7.65
C GLN A 116 -4.91 5.86 7.08
N GLN A 117 -4.31 7.04 6.94
CA GLN A 117 -4.99 8.21 6.38
C GLN A 117 -4.31 8.70 5.10
N TYR A 118 -5.12 9.01 4.10
CA TYR A 118 -4.69 9.52 2.80
C TYR A 118 -5.31 10.89 2.56
N SER A 119 -4.49 11.94 2.72
CA SER A 119 -4.91 13.33 2.53
C SER A 119 -5.38 13.56 1.10
N LEU A 120 -6.52 14.24 0.95
CA LEU A 120 -7.07 14.60 -0.35
C LEU A 120 -6.80 16.09 -0.62
N LYS A 121 -6.44 16.41 -1.86
CA LYS A 121 -6.29 17.81 -2.30
C LYS A 121 -7.55 18.30 -3.01
N ASN A 122 -7.83 19.59 -2.87
CA ASN A 122 -8.90 20.29 -3.58
C ASN A 122 -10.31 19.73 -3.36
N THR A 123 -10.56 19.06 -2.23
CA THR A 123 -11.88 18.54 -1.88
C THR A 123 -12.88 19.68 -1.62
N PRO A 124 -14.16 19.53 -2.02
CA PRO A 124 -15.18 20.52 -1.73
C PRO A 124 -15.44 20.61 -0.21
N SER A 125 -15.88 21.78 0.25
CA SER A 125 -16.13 22.03 1.68
C SER A 125 -17.30 21.21 2.24
N ALA A 126 -18.28 20.89 1.39
CA ALA A 126 -19.42 20.03 1.69
C ALA A 126 -19.44 18.84 0.72
N LEU A 127 -19.73 17.66 1.26
CA LEU A 127 -19.84 16.43 0.48
C LEU A 127 -21.31 16.24 0.15
N GLY A 128 -21.62 16.09 -1.13
CA GLY A 128 -22.95 15.69 -1.57
C GLY A 128 -23.21 14.21 -1.25
N ASN A 129 -24.43 13.76 -1.51
CA ASN A 129 -24.79 12.35 -1.43
C ASN A 129 -24.05 11.53 -2.51
N GLY A 130 -23.79 10.25 -2.24
CA GLY A 130 -23.25 9.31 -3.23
C GLY A 130 -21.72 9.27 -3.33
N ALA A 131 -21.01 9.74 -2.30
CA ALA A 131 -19.57 9.62 -2.18
C ALA A 131 -19.11 8.15 -2.12
N GLN A 132 -18.12 7.79 -2.94
CA GLN A 132 -17.51 6.47 -2.93
C GLN A 132 -15.99 6.58 -2.90
N VAL A 133 -15.33 5.56 -2.38
CA VAL A 133 -13.89 5.40 -2.49
C VAL A 133 -13.60 4.50 -3.68
N GLU A 134 -12.77 4.99 -4.59
CA GLU A 134 -12.15 4.19 -5.63
C GLU A 134 -10.67 3.98 -5.25
N PHE A 135 -10.22 2.74 -5.25
CA PHE A 135 -8.84 2.43 -4.94
C PHE A 135 -8.36 1.24 -5.78
N SER A 136 -7.06 1.13 -5.95
CA SER A 136 -6.43 -0.04 -6.56
C SER A 136 -5.38 -0.58 -5.62
N ILE A 137 -5.29 -1.90 -5.51
CA ILE A 137 -4.27 -2.57 -4.70
C ILE A 137 -3.25 -3.27 -5.59
N VAL A 138 -2.12 -3.63 -4.99
CA VAL A 138 -1.17 -4.57 -5.58
C VAL A 138 -1.39 -5.94 -4.94
N ASP A 139 -1.75 -6.94 -5.73
CA ASP A 139 -1.96 -8.31 -5.24
C ASP A 139 -0.65 -9.09 -5.06
N ASP A 140 -0.75 -10.34 -4.59
CA ASP A 140 0.40 -11.22 -4.34
C ASP A 140 1.23 -11.55 -5.61
N TYR A 141 0.64 -11.37 -6.80
CA TYR A 141 1.29 -11.57 -8.10
C TYR A 141 1.86 -10.26 -8.67
N GLY A 142 1.67 -9.13 -7.97
CA GLY A 142 2.09 -7.81 -8.44
C GLY A 142 1.11 -7.15 -9.40
N ALA A 143 -0.08 -7.71 -9.61
CA ALA A 143 -1.10 -7.12 -10.47
C ALA A 143 -1.86 -5.99 -9.76
N PHE A 144 -2.31 -5.02 -10.54
CA PHE A 144 -3.16 -3.93 -10.03
C PHE A 144 -4.63 -4.34 -10.11
N VAL A 145 -5.28 -4.41 -8.94
CA VAL A 145 -6.68 -4.80 -8.83
C VAL A 145 -7.50 -3.59 -8.41
N PRO A 146 -8.35 -3.03 -9.30
CA PRO A 146 -9.22 -1.91 -8.96
C PRO A 146 -10.44 -2.38 -8.16
N LEU A 147 -10.82 -1.59 -7.14
CA LEU A 147 -11.97 -1.81 -6.26
C LEU A 147 -12.72 -0.50 -5.99
N THR A 148 -13.98 -0.63 -5.55
CA THR A 148 -14.80 0.46 -5.04
C THR A 148 -15.37 0.09 -3.67
N ALA A 149 -15.53 1.10 -2.80
CA ALA A 149 -16.13 0.95 -1.48
C ALA A 149 -17.01 2.15 -1.14
N SER A 150 -18.08 1.92 -0.40
CA SER A 150 -18.87 3.00 0.21
C SER A 150 -18.16 3.53 1.45
N LEU A 151 -18.34 4.82 1.72
CA LEU A 151 -17.91 5.40 2.99
C LEU A 151 -18.83 4.93 4.13
N LYS A 152 -18.24 4.50 5.23
CA LYS A 152 -18.93 4.40 6.51
C LYS A 152 -19.16 5.81 7.07
N PRO A 153 -20.31 6.03 7.74
CA PRO A 153 -20.63 7.31 8.38
C PRO A 153 -19.63 7.69 9.47
#